data_AF-A0A7M7IQW4-F1
#
_entry.id   AF-A0A7M7IQW4-F1
#
_cell.length_a   1.000
_cell.length_b   1.000
_cell.length_c   1.000
_cell.angle_alpha   90.00
_cell.angle_beta   90.00
_cell.angle_gamma   90.00
#
_symmetry.space_group_name_H-M   'P 1'
#
loop_
_entity.id
_entity.type
_entity.pdbx_description
1 polymer ?
#
loop_
_entity_poly.entity_id
_entity_poly.type
_entity_poly.pdbx_seq_one_letter_code
_entity_poly.pdbx_strand_id
1 'polypeptide(L)' 'MVDLSGGPEGPIEHGFSNGVFVIPAVIVISLSVFFGYKLYKSLSERERKREEKKKNKQMKKKK' A
#
# COMPACT_ATOMS: atom_id res chain seq x y z
N MET A 1 22.31 12.65 -53.03
CA MET A 1 21.85 13.06 -51.68
C MET A 1 20.43 12.57 -51.59
N VAL A 2 20.21 11.44 -50.92
CA VAL A 2 18.89 10.81 -50.84
C VAL A 2 18.09 11.53 -49.77
N ASP A 3 16.98 12.14 -50.18
CA ASP A 3 16.02 12.78 -49.29
C ASP A 3 15.36 11.71 -48.41
N LEU A 4 15.68 11.72 -47.12
CA LEU A 4 15.07 10.88 -46.09
C LEU A 4 13.80 11.56 -45.54
N SER A 5 12.94 12.03 -46.43
CA SER A 5 11.60 12.53 -46.08
C SER A 5 10.59 11.44 -46.39
N GLY A 6 10.42 10.51 -45.46
CA GLY A 6 9.52 9.37 -45.67
C GLY A 6 9.34 8.48 -44.45
N GLY A 7 8.51 8.93 -43.51
CA GLY A 7 7.76 8.04 -42.61
C GLY A 7 8.05 8.18 -41.12
N PRO A 8 7.22 8.90 -40.35
CA PRO A 8 7.15 8.80 -38.90
C PRO A 8 6.26 7.60 -38.53
N GLU A 9 6.72 6.37 -38.78
CA GLU A 9 5.90 5.17 -38.56
C GLU A 9 6.78 4.05 -38.00
N GLY A 10 7.49 4.33 -36.90
CA GLY A 10 8.10 3.28 -36.08
C GLY A 10 6.99 2.53 -35.31
N PRO A 11 6.88 1.19 -35.35
CA PRO A 11 5.80 0.43 -34.69
C PRO A 11 5.77 0.47 -33.15
N ILE A 12 6.53 1.37 -32.52
CA ILE A 12 6.77 1.42 -31.07
C ILE A 12 6.40 2.81 -30.49
N GLU A 13 5.56 3.59 -31.18
CA GLU A 13 5.01 4.84 -30.63
C GLU A 13 3.62 4.68 -29.99
N HIS A 14 3.19 3.45 -29.70
CA HIS A 14 2.20 3.25 -28.66
C HIS A 14 2.87 3.43 -27.29
N GLY A 15 3.19 4.68 -26.96
CA GLY A 15 3.63 5.05 -25.62
C GLY A 15 2.63 4.51 -24.61
N PHE A 16 3.09 3.58 -23.76
CA PHE A 16 2.24 2.97 -22.74
C PHE A 16 1.50 4.08 -22.00
N SER A 17 0.17 4.03 -22.05
CA SER A 17 -0.65 5.02 -21.35
C SER A 17 -0.25 5.02 -19.88
N ASN A 18 -0.01 6.22 -19.32
CA ASN A 18 0.29 6.39 -17.90
C ASN A 18 -0.73 5.67 -17.00
N GLY A 19 -1.97 5.47 -17.50
CA GLY A 19 -2.99 4.67 -16.83
C GLY A 19 -2.56 3.24 -16.49
N VAL A 20 -1.73 2.60 -17.32
CA VAL A 20 -1.22 1.24 -17.08
C VAL A 20 -0.34 1.17 -15.83
N PHE A 21 0.31 2.27 -15.45
CA PHE A 21 1.11 2.35 -14.21
C PHE A 21 0.29 2.89 -13.03
N VAL A 22 -0.60 3.85 -13.26
CA VAL A 22 -1.40 4.47 -12.20
C VAL A 22 -2.43 3.50 -11.61
N ILE A 23 -3.13 2.72 -12.45
CA ILE A 23 -4.17 1.78 -11.99
C ILE A 23 -3.61 0.75 -10.99
N PRO A 24 -2.55 -0.03 -11.31
CA PRO A 24 -2.00 -0.97 -10.35
C PRO A 24 -1.37 -0.28 -9.13
N ALA A 25 -0.77 0.90 -9.29
CA ALA A 25 -0.24 1.65 -8.14
C ALA A 25 -1.34 2.02 -7.14
N VAL A 26 -2.50 2.48 -7.60
CA VAL A 26 -3.65 2.80 -6.73
C VAL A 26 -4.17 1.54 -6.04
N ILE A 27 -4.25 0.40 -6.74
CA ILE A 27 -4.65 -0.87 -6.15
C ILE A 27 -3.68 -1.27 -5.04
N VAL A 28 -2.37 -1.25 -5.30
CA VAL A 28 -1.36 -1.62 -4.29
C VAL A 28 -1.45 -0.68 -3.08
N ILE A 29 -1.52 0.64 -3.27
CA ILE A 29 -1.64 1.61 -2.18
C ILE A 29 -2.91 1.36 -1.37
N SER A 30 -4.06 1.17 -2.03
CA SER A 30 -5.32 0.91 -1.34
C SER A 30 -5.28 -0.36 -0.50
N LEU A 31 -4.70 -1.44 -1.02
CA LEU A 31 -4.50 -2.69 -0.28
C LEU A 31 -3.53 -2.48 0.89
N SER A 32 -2.40 -1.81 0.68
CA SER A 32 -1.43 -1.50 1.74
C SER A 32 -2.04 -0.67 2.86
N VAL A 33 -2.86 0.33 2.54
CA VAL A 33 -3.57 1.15 3.55
C VAL A 33 -4.65 0.31 4.25
N PHE A 34 -5.43 -0.48 3.51
CA PHE A 34 -6.49 -1.30 4.09
C PHE A 34 -5.94 -2.38 5.03
N PHE A 35 -4.94 -3.12 4.57
CA PHE A 35 -4.26 -4.14 5.38
C PHE A 35 -3.42 -3.51 6.48
N GLY A 36 -2.71 -2.41 6.21
CA GLY A 36 -1.94 -1.68 7.20
C GLY A 36 -2.81 -1.15 8.33
N TYR A 37 -3.95 -0.52 8.02
CA TYR A 37 -4.91 -0.05 9.01
C TYR A 37 -5.52 -1.21 9.81
N LYS A 38 -5.95 -2.28 9.13
CA LYS A 38 -6.54 -3.47 9.77
C LYS A 38 -5.52 -4.20 10.66
N LEU A 39 -4.26 -4.31 10.22
CA LEU A 39 -3.15 -4.88 10.99
C LEU A 39 -2.80 -3.99 12.18
N TYR A 40 -2.67 -2.68 11.99
CA TYR A 40 -2.37 -1.74 13.06
C TYR A 40 -3.46 -1.78 14.14
N LYS A 41 -4.74 -1.74 13.73
CA LYS A 41 -5.86 -1.86 14.65
C LYS A 41 -5.83 -3.21 15.41
N SER A 42 -5.58 -4.31 14.71
CA SER A 42 -5.49 -5.64 15.31
C SER A 42 -4.31 -5.78 16.30
N LEU A 43 -3.16 -5.19 15.98
CA LEU A 43 -1.99 -5.15 16.86
C LEU A 43 -2.23 -4.27 18.09
N SER A 44 -2.76 -3.05 17.89
CA SER A 44 -3.10 -2.12 18.95
C SER A 44 -4.12 -2.70 19.94
N GLU A 45 -5.15 -3.41 19.44
CA GLU A 45 -6.12 -4.09 20.31
C GLU A 45 -5.50 -5.28 21.07
N ARG A 46 -4.53 -6.00 20.49
CA ARG A 46 -3.78 -7.06 21.19
C ARG A 46 -2.90 -6.51 22.29
N GLU A 47 -2.23 -5.38 22.06
CA GLU A 47 -1.38 -4.74 23.08
C GLU A 47 -2.22 -4.21 24.23
N ARG A 48 -3.34 -3.53 23.94
CA ARG A 48 -4.24 -3.00 24.98
C ARG A 48 -4.76 -4.09 25.90
N LYS A 49 -5.19 -5.24 25.34
CA LYS A 49 -5.62 -6.41 26.14
C LYS A 49 -4.50 -7.00 26.99
N ARG A 50 -3.23 -6.92 26.57
CA ARG A 50 -2.09 -7.39 27.37
C ARG A 50 -1.76 -6.42 28.50
N GLU A 51 -1.82 -5.13 28.24
CA GLU A 51 -1.62 -4.10 29.27
C GLU A 51 -2.72 -4.12 30.33
N GLU A 52 -3.99 -4.24 29.93
CA GLU A 52 -5.11 -4.34 30.86
C GLU A 52 -4.98 -5.57 31.76
N LYS A 53 -4.57 -6.72 31.20
CA LYS A 53 -4.30 -7.94 31.99
C LYS A 53 -3.14 -7.76 32.96
N LYS A 54 -2.09 -7.02 32.60
CA LYS A 54 -0.97 -6.72 33.51
C LYS A 54 -1.39 -5.75 34.61
N LYS A 55 -2.14 -4.69 34.29
CA LYS A 55 -2.65 -3.71 35.26
C LYS A 55 -3.60 -4.35 36.26
N ASN A 56 -4.53 -5.21 35.81
CA ASN A 56 -5.42 -5.94 36.73
C ASN A 56 -4.66 -6.89 37.66
N LYS A 57 -3.60 -7.56 37.17
CA LYS A 57 -2.75 -8.40 38.02
C LYS A 57 -1.97 -7.59 39.06
N GLN A 58 -1.52 -6.38 38.73
CA GLN A 58 -0.82 -5.52 39.70
C GLN A 58 -1.79 -4.90 40.72
N MET A 59 -2.98 -4.47 40.31
CA MET A 59 -3.97 -3.93 41.25
C MET A 59 -4.48 -4.99 42.23
N LYS A 60 -4.66 -6.24 41.79
CA LYS A 60 -4.99 -7.37 42.68
C LYS A 60 -3.86 -7.79 43.61
N LYS A 61 -2.61 -7.40 43.34
CA LYS A 61 -1.46 -7.64 44.23
C LYS A 61 -1.20 -6.49 45.21
N LYS A 62 -1.75 -5.31 44.94
CA LYS A 62 -1.61 -4.10 45.77
C LYS A 62 -2.82 -3.86 46.68
N LYS A 63 -3.86 -4.68 46.57
CA LYS A 63 -5.09 -4.63 47.36
C LYS A 63 -5.19 -5.89 48.17
#